data_AF-G0NWX3-F1
#
_entry.id   AF-G0NWX3-F1
#
_cell.length_a   1.000
_cell.length_b   1.000
_cell.length_c   1.000
_cell.angle_alpha   90.00
_cell.angle_beta   90.00
_cell.angle_gamma   90.00
#
_symmetry.space_group_name_H-M   'P 1'
#
loop_
_entity.id
_entity.type
_entity.pdbx_description
1 polymer ?
#
loop_
_entity_poly.entity_id
_entity_poly.type
_entity_poly.pdbx_seq_one_letter_code
_entity_poly.pdbx_strand_id
1 'polypeptide(L)'
;MRSAVIALVVFVAVSRSDFLLPFQLSDDLINYTAQLEQPINNETVCPLAQLNYCQYSFNMNFGLNSSITYSNGSDIFSTIQNYMNMNTTELNKVCKARTNFYHCLGHSYFTCMNLHTRLQSNNTDSSNGFDYVRTFRSLEWICGGGLRDANNQFTSFGSFSNSTIYQGCMTTFNQTATTNNFCSSVQATGNCLSSANSNSTGQAAAGRFGCESFRYTFNKACPGLQC
;
A
#
# COMPACT_ATOMS: atom_id res chain seq x y z
N MET A 1 41.71 -22.84 33.57
CA MET A 1 40.39 -22.21 33.82
C MET A 1 40.04 -21.35 32.61
N ARG A 2 39.20 -21.86 31.70
CA ARG A 2 38.76 -21.13 30.49
C ARG A 2 37.36 -20.59 30.76
N SER A 3 37.25 -19.28 30.89
CA SER A 3 35.97 -18.59 31.03
C SER A 3 35.27 -18.51 29.67
N ALA A 4 34.10 -19.14 29.54
CA ALA A 4 33.21 -18.96 28.41
C ALA A 4 32.32 -17.74 28.67
N VAL A 5 32.47 -16.70 27.85
CA VAL A 5 31.54 -15.56 27.83
C VAL A 5 30.39 -15.95 26.91
N ILE A 6 29.21 -16.19 27.48
CA ILE A 6 27.96 -16.37 26.73
C ILE A 6 27.43 -14.97 26.42
N ALA A 7 27.63 -14.52 25.18
CA ALA A 7 26.99 -13.31 24.68
C ALA A 7 25.53 -13.63 24.30
N LEU A 8 24.60 -13.23 25.15
CA LEU A 8 23.16 -13.24 24.88
C LEU A 8 22.85 -12.12 23.87
N VAL A 9 22.71 -12.47 22.59
CA VAL A 9 22.15 -11.59 21.58
C VAL A 9 20.64 -11.55 21.80
N VAL A 10 20.16 -10.51 22.48
CA VAL A 10 18.74 -10.19 22.53
C VAL A 10 18.35 -9.63 21.16
N PHE A 11 17.74 -10.46 20.32
CA PHE A 11 16.97 -9.95 19.18
C PHE A 11 15.76 -9.20 19.75
N VAL A 12 15.87 -7.88 19.83
CA VAL A 12 14.68 -7.03 19.93
C VAL A 12 14.00 -7.12 18.58
N ALA A 13 13.08 -8.07 18.44
CA ALA A 13 12.12 -8.06 17.35
C ALA A 13 11.28 -6.80 17.54
N VAL A 14 11.68 -5.71 16.87
CA VAL A 14 10.80 -4.56 16.69
C VAL A 14 9.71 -5.09 15.76
N SER A 15 8.59 -5.52 16.33
CA SER A 15 7.36 -5.78 15.62
C SER A 15 6.94 -4.46 14.96
N ARG A 16 7.40 -4.24 13.73
CA ARG A 16 7.01 -3.06 12.96
C ARG A 16 5.56 -3.24 12.57
N SER A 17 4.79 -2.25 12.95
CA SER A 17 3.34 -2.14 12.81
C SER A 17 3.07 -1.49 11.45
N ASP A 18 2.14 -1.90 10.56
CA ASP A 18 1.99 -1.28 9.23
C ASP A 18 0.58 -0.72 8.91
N PHE A 19 0.54 0.57 8.55
CA PHE A 19 -0.63 1.24 7.94
C PHE A 19 -0.89 0.86 6.47
N LEU A 20 0.16 0.75 5.65
CA LEU A 20 0.07 0.19 4.30
C LEU A 20 0.15 -1.33 4.46
N LEU A 21 -0.89 -2.04 4.03
CA LEU A 21 -0.97 -3.48 4.27
C LEU A 21 0.20 -4.20 3.57
N PRO A 22 1.07 -4.91 4.32
CA PRO A 22 2.27 -5.55 3.76
C PRO A 22 1.90 -6.93 3.19
N PHE A 23 1.44 -6.96 1.94
CA PHE A 23 1.15 -8.21 1.24
C PHE A 23 1.79 -8.21 -0.15
N GLN A 24 2.15 -9.38 -0.65
CA GLN A 24 2.72 -9.56 -1.99
C GLN A 24 1.73 -10.29 -2.89
N LEU A 25 1.83 -10.03 -4.19
CA LEU A 25 1.16 -10.79 -5.23
C LEU A 25 2.20 -11.58 -6.02
N SER A 26 1.80 -12.72 -6.57
CA SER A 26 2.60 -13.38 -7.60
C SER A 26 2.64 -12.54 -8.87
N ASP A 27 3.70 -12.69 -9.67
CA ASP A 27 3.83 -11.99 -10.95
C ASP A 27 2.63 -12.24 -11.87
N ASP A 28 2.06 -13.46 -11.87
CA ASP A 28 0.85 -13.80 -12.63
C ASP A 28 -0.35 -12.95 -12.21
N LEU A 29 -0.57 -12.78 -10.90
CA LEU A 29 -1.67 -11.95 -10.38
C LEU A 29 -1.41 -10.45 -10.60
N ILE A 30 -0.16 -10.00 -10.52
CA ILE A 30 0.23 -8.62 -10.85
C ILE A 30 -0.08 -8.33 -12.31
N ASN A 31 0.37 -9.19 -13.22
CA ASN A 31 0.14 -9.06 -14.65
C ASN A 31 -1.36 -9.13 -15.00
N TYR A 32 -2.09 -10.04 -14.37
CA TYR A 32 -3.54 -10.13 -14.54
C TYR A 32 -4.25 -8.87 -14.04
N THR A 33 -3.87 -8.34 -12.87
CA THR A 33 -4.39 -7.07 -12.35
C THR A 33 -4.12 -5.93 -13.34
N ALA A 34 -2.91 -5.86 -13.91
CA ALA A 34 -2.54 -4.88 -14.92
C ALA A 34 -3.35 -5.05 -16.23
N GLN A 35 -3.73 -6.27 -16.61
CA GLN A 35 -4.61 -6.50 -17.76
C GLN A 35 -6.03 -5.98 -17.49
N LEU A 36 -6.58 -6.23 -16.30
CA LEU A 36 -7.90 -5.73 -15.90
C LEU A 36 -7.94 -4.18 -15.82
N GLU A 37 -6.81 -3.54 -15.55
CA GLU A 37 -6.68 -2.08 -15.48
C GLU A 37 -6.41 -1.40 -16.83
N GLN A 38 -6.42 -2.16 -17.93
CA GLN A 38 -6.22 -1.60 -19.27
C GLN A 38 -7.27 -0.52 -19.57
N PRO A 39 -6.83 0.69 -19.95
CA PRO A 39 -7.76 1.76 -20.30
C PRO A 39 -8.51 1.43 -21.59
N ILE A 40 -9.82 1.73 -21.61
CA ILE A 40 -10.71 1.47 -22.75
C ILE A 40 -10.45 2.46 -23.90
N ASN A 41 -9.83 3.62 -23.61
CA ASN A 41 -9.52 4.67 -24.59
C ASN A 41 -8.01 5.00 -24.62
N ASN A 42 -7.53 5.48 -25.77
CA ASN A 42 -6.12 5.91 -25.99
C ASN A 42 -5.70 7.16 -25.17
N GLU A 43 -6.61 7.78 -24.40
CA GLU A 43 -6.29 8.92 -23.54
C GLU A 43 -5.70 8.46 -22.21
N THR A 44 -4.45 7.99 -22.22
CA THR A 44 -3.81 7.49 -20.99
C THR A 44 -2.29 7.58 -21.02
N VAL A 45 -1.77 8.73 -21.45
CA VAL A 45 -0.32 8.98 -21.32
C VAL A 45 -0.02 9.54 -19.94
N CYS A 46 0.74 8.80 -19.13
CA CYS A 46 1.41 9.37 -17.96
C CYS A 46 2.65 10.13 -18.42
N PRO A 47 2.72 11.47 -18.26
CA PRO A 47 3.86 12.26 -18.67
C PRO A 47 5.07 11.98 -17.76
N LEU A 48 5.98 11.10 -18.19
CA LEU A 48 7.10 10.63 -17.37
C LEU A 48 8.00 11.75 -16.84
N ALA A 49 8.20 12.82 -17.61
CA ALA A 49 8.98 13.97 -17.15
C ALA A 49 8.33 14.65 -15.94
N GLN A 50 7.01 14.88 -15.99
CA GLN A 50 6.26 15.44 -14.87
C GLN A 50 6.21 14.45 -13.69
N LEU A 51 6.01 13.16 -13.96
CA LEU A 51 6.06 12.13 -12.92
C LEU A 51 7.39 12.12 -12.18
N ASN A 52 8.52 12.14 -12.90
CA ASN A 52 9.84 12.17 -12.29
C ASN A 52 10.06 13.41 -11.43
N TYR A 53 9.62 14.58 -11.92
CA TYR A 53 9.70 15.83 -11.15
C TYR A 53 8.84 15.78 -9.88
N CYS A 54 7.59 15.32 -9.99
CA CYS A 54 6.68 15.21 -8.85
C CYS A 54 7.18 14.16 -7.85
N GLN A 55 7.69 13.03 -8.33
CA GLN A 55 8.25 11.97 -7.48
C GLN A 55 9.49 12.45 -6.75
N TYR A 56 10.40 13.16 -7.42
CA TYR A 56 11.55 13.78 -6.78
C TYR A 56 11.12 14.73 -5.66
N SER A 57 10.14 15.60 -5.93
CA SER A 57 9.61 16.54 -4.93
C SER A 57 8.96 15.82 -3.73
N PHE A 58 8.26 14.70 -3.98
CA PHE A 58 7.72 13.85 -2.93
C PHE A 58 8.85 13.23 -2.08
N ASN A 59 9.84 12.62 -2.73
CA ASN A 59 11.00 11.96 -2.12
C ASN A 59 11.80 12.89 -1.18
N MET A 60 11.93 14.17 -1.54
CA MET A 60 12.63 15.18 -0.73
C MET A 60 11.99 15.38 0.65
N ASN A 61 10.70 15.10 0.83
CA ASN A 61 10.04 15.20 2.15
C ASN A 61 10.54 14.10 3.12
N PHE A 62 11.10 13.01 2.59
CA PHE A 62 11.44 11.79 3.33
C PHE A 62 12.93 11.44 3.25
N GLY A 63 13.76 12.36 2.73
CA GLY A 63 15.20 12.15 2.62
C GLY A 63 15.61 11.01 1.68
N LEU A 64 14.75 10.61 0.74
CA LEU A 64 15.07 9.59 -0.26
C LEU A 64 16.13 10.11 -1.23
N ASN A 65 17.06 9.23 -1.64
CA ASN A 65 18.11 9.56 -2.60
C ASN A 65 17.50 10.04 -3.94
N SER A 66 18.12 11.02 -4.60
CA SER A 66 17.71 11.51 -5.92
C SER A 66 17.70 10.43 -7.02
N SER A 67 18.38 9.29 -6.82
CA SER A 67 18.33 8.14 -7.72
C SER A 67 17.06 7.30 -7.59
N ILE A 68 16.28 7.47 -6.51
CA ILE A 68 15.02 6.76 -6.29
C ILE A 68 13.95 7.39 -7.20
N THR A 69 13.36 6.57 -8.06
CA THR A 69 12.30 6.98 -8.99
C THR A 69 11.06 6.13 -8.78
N TYR A 70 10.04 6.30 -9.64
CA TYR A 70 8.85 5.46 -9.60
C TYR A 70 9.15 3.96 -9.84
N SER A 71 10.31 3.61 -10.39
CA SER A 71 10.72 2.22 -10.60
C SER A 71 11.24 1.54 -9.33
N ASN A 72 11.48 2.30 -8.25
CA ASN A 72 11.92 1.80 -6.95
C ASN A 72 10.73 1.72 -5.97
N GLY A 73 9.65 1.08 -6.39
CA GLY A 73 8.39 1.06 -5.65
C GLY A 73 8.50 0.43 -4.26
N SER A 74 9.30 -0.62 -4.08
CA SER A 74 9.48 -1.27 -2.77
C SER A 74 10.28 -0.39 -1.79
N ASP A 75 11.26 0.37 -2.27
CA ASP A 75 12.00 1.35 -1.46
C ASP A 75 11.09 2.50 -1.01
N ILE A 76 10.25 2.97 -1.93
CA ILE A 76 9.23 4.00 -1.63
C ILE A 76 8.22 3.45 -0.60
N PHE A 77 7.67 2.26 -0.84
CA PHE A 77 6.71 1.62 0.06
C PHE A 77 7.28 1.52 1.48
N SER A 78 8.46 0.92 1.62
CA SER A 78 9.09 0.71 2.94
C SER A 78 9.43 2.03 3.64
N THR A 79 9.90 3.03 2.90
CA THR A 79 10.20 4.36 3.46
C THR A 79 8.94 5.04 3.98
N ILE A 80 7.89 5.10 3.16
CA ILE A 80 6.63 5.75 3.54
C ILE A 80 5.98 5.01 4.69
N GLN A 81 5.98 3.68 4.66
CA GLN A 81 5.49 2.86 5.76
C GLN A 81 6.19 3.23 7.08
N ASN A 82 7.53 3.29 7.07
CA ASN A 82 8.30 3.65 8.25
C ASN A 82 7.90 5.03 8.80
N TYR A 83 7.72 6.05 7.95
CA TYR A 83 7.25 7.37 8.38
C TYR A 83 5.84 7.31 8.99
N MET A 84 4.90 6.63 8.33
CA MET A 84 3.52 6.52 8.81
C MET A 84 3.44 5.83 10.19
N ASN A 85 4.38 4.95 10.50
CA ASN A 85 4.41 4.20 11.76
C ASN A 85 5.02 4.97 12.93
N MET A 86 5.70 6.10 12.70
CA MET A 86 6.41 6.81 13.77
C MET A 86 5.43 7.45 14.76
N ASN A 87 4.48 8.23 14.26
CA ASN A 87 3.45 8.91 15.03
C ASN A 87 2.46 9.61 14.08
N THR A 88 1.37 10.14 14.63
CA THR A 88 0.35 10.88 13.87
C THR A 88 0.90 12.14 13.19
N THR A 89 1.96 12.77 13.72
CA THR A 89 2.58 13.93 13.07
C THR A 89 3.25 13.54 11.75
N GLU A 90 4.02 12.45 11.74
CA GLU A 90 4.65 11.92 10.53
C GLU A 90 3.62 11.35 9.55
N LEU A 91 2.57 10.68 10.04
CA LEU A 91 1.42 10.27 9.22
C LEU A 91 0.80 11.48 8.49
N ASN A 92 0.54 12.57 9.21
CA ASN A 92 -0.04 13.78 8.63
C ASN A 92 0.92 14.46 7.64
N LYS A 93 2.24 14.39 7.86
CA LYS A 93 3.25 14.84 6.88
C LYS A 93 3.22 14.01 5.60
N VAL A 94 3.12 12.69 5.71
CA VAL A 94 2.96 11.79 4.56
C VAL A 94 1.71 12.17 3.76
N CYS A 95 0.60 12.42 4.45
CA CYS A 95 -0.64 12.84 3.80
C CYS A 95 -0.55 14.19 3.11
N LYS A 96 0.13 15.18 3.73
CA LYS A 96 0.42 16.46 3.08
C LYS A 96 1.27 16.28 1.82
N ALA A 97 2.32 15.46 1.89
CA ALA A 97 3.19 15.18 0.75
C ALA A 97 2.43 14.47 -0.39
N ARG A 98 1.56 13.51 -0.08
CA ARG A 98 0.69 12.85 -1.07
C ARG A 98 -0.26 13.84 -1.74
N THR A 99 -0.85 14.75 -0.98
CA THR A 99 -1.71 15.81 -1.54
C THR A 99 -0.94 16.72 -2.50
N ASN A 100 0.28 17.13 -2.14
CA ASN A 100 1.14 17.90 -3.03
C ASN A 100 1.53 17.11 -4.29
N PHE A 101 1.82 15.82 -4.16
CA PHE A 101 2.11 14.93 -5.27
C PHE A 101 0.92 14.79 -6.23
N TYR A 102 -0.30 14.61 -5.68
CA TYR A 102 -1.54 14.62 -6.43
C TYR A 102 -1.73 15.92 -7.22
N HIS A 103 -1.56 17.08 -6.57
CA HIS A 103 -1.68 18.37 -7.25
C HIS A 103 -0.58 18.62 -8.29
N CYS A 104 0.63 18.13 -8.04
CA CYS A 104 1.75 18.24 -8.98
C CYS A 104 1.46 17.48 -10.28
N LEU A 105 0.86 16.29 -10.20
CA LEU A 105 0.46 15.49 -11.37
C LEU A 105 -0.86 15.98 -12.01
N GLY A 106 -1.75 16.58 -11.22
CA GLY A 106 -3.04 17.07 -11.69
C GLY A 106 -3.88 15.98 -12.36
N HIS A 107 -4.39 16.28 -13.56
CA HIS A 107 -5.24 15.35 -14.33
C HIS A 107 -4.55 14.03 -14.68
N SER A 108 -3.22 13.99 -14.75
CA SER A 108 -2.47 12.78 -15.08
C SER A 108 -2.27 11.83 -13.89
N TYR A 109 -2.66 12.22 -12.67
CA TYR A 109 -2.43 11.41 -11.46
C TYR A 109 -2.96 9.98 -11.59
N PHE A 110 -4.24 9.82 -11.96
CA PHE A 110 -4.87 8.50 -12.01
C PHE A 110 -4.29 7.60 -13.11
N THR A 111 -3.85 8.19 -14.22
CA THR A 111 -3.13 7.49 -15.29
C THR A 111 -1.73 7.07 -14.84
N CYS A 112 -1.03 7.90 -14.08
CA CYS A 112 0.28 7.55 -13.53
C CYS A 112 0.19 6.52 -12.41
N MET A 113 -0.89 6.50 -11.62
CA MET A 113 -1.18 5.52 -10.56
C MET A 113 -2.03 4.33 -11.07
N ASN A 114 -1.86 3.97 -12.34
CA ASN A 114 -2.47 2.81 -12.98
C ASN A 114 -1.40 1.72 -13.17
N LEU A 115 -1.68 0.49 -12.74
CA LEU A 115 -0.71 -0.60 -12.78
C LEU A 115 -0.37 -0.99 -14.22
N HIS A 116 -1.35 -1.02 -15.12
CA HIS A 116 -1.13 -1.23 -16.54
C HIS A 116 -0.10 -0.24 -17.10
N THR A 117 -0.33 1.05 -16.89
CA THR A 117 0.56 2.10 -17.39
C THR A 117 1.97 2.03 -16.78
N ARG A 118 2.11 1.59 -15.52
CA ARG A 118 3.43 1.42 -14.90
C ARG A 118 4.21 0.26 -15.53
N LEU A 119 3.56 -0.89 -15.73
CA LEU A 119 4.23 -2.09 -16.25
C LEU A 119 4.53 -2.00 -17.75
N GLN A 120 3.77 -1.22 -18.52
CA GLN A 120 4.06 -0.96 -19.94
C GLN A 120 5.41 -0.28 -20.20
N SER A 121 6.00 0.37 -19.19
CA SER A 121 7.24 1.13 -19.37
C SER A 121 8.49 0.27 -19.58
N ASN A 122 8.39 -1.07 -19.50
CA ASN A 122 9.45 -2.09 -19.62
C ASN A 122 10.70 -1.91 -18.74
N ASN A 123 10.79 -0.83 -17.96
CA ASN A 123 11.93 -0.47 -17.13
C ASN A 123 11.68 -0.69 -15.63
N THR A 124 10.51 -1.24 -15.27
CA THR A 124 10.10 -1.48 -13.88
C THR A 124 9.68 -2.93 -13.76
N ASP A 125 10.26 -3.68 -12.82
CA ASP A 125 9.79 -5.02 -12.53
C ASP A 125 8.36 -5.00 -11.94
N SER A 126 7.67 -6.13 -12.08
CA SER A 126 6.27 -6.30 -11.66
C SER A 126 6.05 -5.91 -10.19
N SER A 127 6.92 -6.38 -9.30
CA SER A 127 6.78 -6.15 -7.86
C SER A 127 6.98 -4.69 -7.49
N ASN A 128 7.98 -4.00 -8.03
CA ASN A 128 8.20 -2.58 -7.80
C ASN A 128 7.05 -1.76 -8.41
N GLY A 129 6.57 -2.12 -9.60
CA GLY A 129 5.42 -1.45 -10.21
C GLY A 129 4.16 -1.57 -9.34
N PHE A 130 3.92 -2.77 -8.80
CA PHE A 130 2.82 -3.04 -7.88
C PHE A 130 2.96 -2.28 -6.56
N ASP A 131 4.12 -2.36 -5.92
CA ASP A 131 4.42 -1.69 -4.64
C ASP A 131 4.27 -0.17 -4.76
N TYR A 132 4.70 0.41 -5.87
CA TYR A 132 4.54 1.82 -6.16
C TYR A 132 3.05 2.20 -6.25
N VAL A 133 2.29 1.50 -7.10
CA VAL A 133 0.86 1.81 -7.32
C VAL A 133 0.04 1.58 -6.06
N ARG A 134 0.26 0.46 -5.35
CA ARG A 134 -0.47 0.19 -4.10
C ARG A 134 -0.18 1.26 -3.06
N THR A 135 1.07 1.75 -2.95
CA THR A 135 1.44 2.79 -1.98
C THR A 135 0.56 4.02 -2.15
N PHE A 136 0.53 4.60 -3.36
CA PHE A 136 -0.21 5.83 -3.60
C PHE A 136 -1.73 5.65 -3.57
N ARG A 137 -2.25 4.46 -3.91
CA ARG A 137 -3.67 4.13 -3.76
C ARG A 137 -4.08 3.94 -2.29
N SER A 138 -3.27 3.26 -1.50
CA SER A 138 -3.50 3.15 -0.05
C SER A 138 -3.42 4.52 0.61
N LEU A 139 -2.47 5.37 0.22
CA LEU A 139 -2.41 6.75 0.72
C LEU A 139 -3.63 7.59 0.29
N GLU A 140 -4.24 7.34 -0.86
CA GLU A 140 -5.49 8.01 -1.24
C GLU A 140 -6.62 7.73 -0.26
N TRP A 141 -6.77 6.47 0.14
CA TRP A 141 -7.71 6.11 1.18
C TRP A 141 -7.33 6.70 2.54
N ILE A 142 -6.13 6.39 3.03
CA ILE A 142 -5.68 6.71 4.39
C ILE A 142 -5.63 8.21 4.61
N CYS A 143 -5.17 8.99 3.62
CA CYS A 143 -5.07 10.45 3.74
C CYS A 143 -6.35 11.19 3.32
N GLY A 144 -7.28 10.49 2.69
CA GLY A 144 -8.62 11.00 2.36
C GLY A 144 -9.65 10.51 3.37
N GLY A 145 -10.49 9.57 2.94
CA GLY A 145 -11.63 9.09 3.72
C GLY A 145 -11.27 8.39 5.04
N GLY A 146 -10.05 7.87 5.18
CA GLY A 146 -9.57 7.15 6.36
C GLY A 146 -8.80 7.99 7.38
N LEU A 147 -8.49 9.27 7.10
CA LEU A 147 -7.49 10.02 7.87
C LEU A 147 -7.90 10.25 9.33
N ARG A 148 -9.19 10.54 9.54
CA ARG A 148 -9.74 10.71 10.88
C ARG A 148 -9.60 9.42 11.69
N ASP A 149 -9.94 8.28 11.09
CA ASP A 149 -9.86 6.99 11.77
C ASP A 149 -8.40 6.59 12.00
N ALA A 150 -7.51 6.82 11.04
CA ALA A 150 -6.08 6.60 11.16
C ALA A 150 -5.45 7.40 12.31
N ASN A 151 -5.86 8.65 12.53
CA ASN A 151 -5.39 9.45 13.65
C ASN A 151 -5.99 8.99 14.98
N ASN A 152 -7.29 8.67 15.02
CA ASN A 152 -7.99 8.30 16.26
C ASN A 152 -7.59 6.90 16.77
N GLN A 153 -7.29 5.98 15.85
CA GLN A 153 -6.96 4.58 16.13
C GLN A 153 -5.50 4.25 15.79
N PHE A 154 -4.63 5.25 15.82
CA PHE A 154 -3.26 5.16 15.30
C PHE A 154 -2.50 3.92 15.80
N THR A 155 -2.50 3.67 17.10
CA THR A 155 -1.82 2.53 17.71
C THR A 155 -2.41 1.19 17.28
N SER A 156 -3.75 1.11 17.22
CA SER A 156 -4.47 -0.11 16.86
C SER A 156 -4.22 -0.48 15.40
N PHE A 157 -4.37 0.49 14.49
CA PHE A 157 -4.18 0.27 13.05
C PHE A 157 -2.73 0.08 12.67
N GLY A 158 -1.81 0.85 13.28
CA GLY A 158 -0.39 0.59 13.13
C GLY A 158 -0.10 -0.87 13.42
N SER A 159 -0.53 -1.42 14.56
CA SER A 159 -0.16 -2.81 14.92
C SER A 159 -0.93 -3.92 14.19
N PHE A 160 -1.93 -3.59 13.38
CA PHE A 160 -2.89 -4.54 12.85
C PHE A 160 -2.27 -5.64 11.98
N SER A 161 -1.27 -5.29 11.15
CA SER A 161 -0.57 -6.24 10.26
C SER A 161 0.16 -7.36 11.03
N ASN A 162 0.49 -7.16 12.30
CA ASN A 162 1.14 -8.17 13.14
C ASN A 162 0.15 -9.16 13.78
N SER A 163 -1.16 -8.90 13.66
CA SER A 163 -2.16 -9.78 14.24
C SER A 163 -2.25 -11.10 13.49
N THR A 164 -2.46 -12.20 14.23
CA THR A 164 -2.71 -13.52 13.65
C THR A 164 -3.95 -13.53 12.75
N ILE A 165 -4.91 -12.64 13.02
CA ILE A 165 -6.13 -12.49 12.22
C ILE A 165 -5.81 -11.88 10.85
N TYR A 166 -5.01 -10.79 10.79
CA TYR A 166 -4.53 -10.24 9.52
C TYR A 166 -3.76 -11.28 8.73
N GLN A 167 -2.80 -11.94 9.38
CA GLN A 167 -1.97 -12.97 8.74
C GLN A 167 -2.82 -14.14 8.23
N GLY A 168 -3.89 -14.50 8.95
CA GLY A 168 -4.89 -15.48 8.50
C GLY A 168 -5.62 -15.03 7.23
N CYS A 169 -6.16 -13.80 7.20
CA CYS A 169 -6.81 -13.25 6.01
C CYS A 169 -5.87 -13.28 4.80
N MET A 170 -4.60 -12.90 4.98
CA MET A 170 -3.62 -12.85 3.89
C MET A 170 -3.12 -14.23 3.47
N THR A 171 -2.99 -15.16 4.40
CA THR A 171 -2.69 -16.56 4.08
C THR A 171 -3.78 -17.16 3.21
N THR A 172 -5.05 -16.96 3.56
CA THR A 172 -6.18 -17.44 2.74
C THR A 172 -6.17 -16.79 1.36
N PHE A 173 -5.97 -15.47 1.28
CA PHE A 173 -5.89 -14.79 -0.01
C PHE A 173 -4.77 -15.38 -0.89
N ASN A 174 -3.55 -15.51 -0.35
CA ASN A 174 -2.39 -16.04 -1.08
C ASN A 174 -2.59 -17.50 -1.54
N GLN A 175 -3.34 -18.30 -0.80
CA GLN A 175 -3.59 -19.71 -1.14
C GLN A 175 -4.72 -19.91 -2.14
N THR A 176 -5.68 -18.99 -2.21
CA THR A 176 -6.95 -19.19 -2.92
C THR A 176 -7.15 -18.25 -4.10
N ALA A 177 -6.47 -17.10 -4.11
CA ALA A 177 -6.58 -16.14 -5.19
C ALA A 177 -5.91 -16.69 -6.45
N THR A 178 -6.69 -16.74 -7.52
CA THR A 178 -6.27 -17.09 -8.88
C THR A 178 -6.86 -16.07 -9.84
N THR A 179 -6.44 -16.09 -11.10
CA THR A 179 -7.03 -15.21 -12.13
C THR A 179 -8.54 -15.43 -12.30
N ASN A 180 -9.03 -16.66 -12.15
CA ASN A 180 -10.44 -17.02 -12.33
C ASN A 180 -11.38 -16.50 -11.24
N ASN A 181 -10.87 -16.29 -10.02
CA ASN A 181 -11.66 -15.87 -8.86
C ASN A 181 -11.07 -14.60 -8.21
N PHE A 182 -10.29 -13.81 -8.96
CA PHE A 182 -9.49 -12.73 -8.39
C PHE A 182 -10.35 -11.72 -7.63
N CYS A 183 -11.34 -11.12 -8.30
CA CYS A 183 -12.16 -10.08 -7.66
C CYS A 183 -13.04 -10.60 -6.51
N SER A 184 -13.54 -11.83 -6.59
CA SER A 184 -14.27 -12.43 -5.46
C SER A 184 -13.33 -12.74 -4.28
N SER A 185 -12.10 -13.15 -4.55
CA SER A 185 -11.06 -13.33 -3.52
C SER A 185 -10.67 -12.01 -2.86
N VAL A 186 -10.56 -10.93 -3.66
CA VAL A 186 -10.33 -9.58 -3.13
C VAL A 186 -11.48 -9.13 -2.23
N GLN A 187 -12.74 -9.31 -2.66
CA GLN A 187 -13.92 -9.00 -1.83
C GLN A 187 -13.93 -9.79 -0.53
N ALA A 188 -13.70 -11.11 -0.59
CA ALA A 188 -13.68 -11.97 0.58
C ALA A 188 -12.58 -11.55 1.57
N THR A 189 -11.41 -11.17 1.05
CA THR A 189 -10.30 -10.66 1.85
C THR A 189 -10.62 -9.31 2.49
N GLY A 190 -11.22 -8.38 1.75
CA GLY A 190 -11.73 -7.12 2.29
C GLY A 190 -12.72 -7.34 3.46
N ASN A 191 -13.66 -8.29 3.30
CA ASN A 191 -14.60 -8.67 4.35
C ASN A 191 -13.91 -9.27 5.59
N CYS A 192 -12.88 -10.10 5.37
CA CYS A 192 -12.06 -10.66 6.45
C CYS A 192 -11.34 -9.55 7.23
N LEU A 193 -10.69 -8.63 6.51
CA LEU A 193 -9.98 -7.48 7.10
C LEU A 193 -10.93 -6.50 7.81
N SER A 194 -12.16 -6.36 7.32
CA SER A 194 -13.22 -5.60 7.97
C SER A 194 -13.58 -6.18 9.34
N SER A 195 -13.84 -7.49 9.36
CA SER A 195 -14.18 -8.21 10.59
C SER A 195 -13.01 -8.17 11.59
N ALA A 196 -11.80 -8.38 11.08
CA ALA A 196 -10.57 -8.34 11.87
C ALA A 196 -10.33 -6.98 12.54
N ASN A 197 -10.45 -5.88 11.79
CA ASN A 197 -10.27 -4.54 12.35
C ASN A 197 -11.37 -4.17 13.34
N SER A 198 -12.63 -4.48 13.02
CA SER A 198 -13.76 -4.22 13.92
C SER A 198 -13.58 -4.92 15.26
N ASN A 199 -13.20 -6.20 15.23
CA ASN A 199 -12.99 -7.00 16.43
C ASN A 199 -11.77 -6.53 17.23
N SER A 200 -10.68 -6.14 16.56
CA SER A 200 -9.44 -5.70 17.23
C SER A 200 -9.59 -4.37 17.97
N THR A 201 -10.41 -3.45 17.46
CA THR A 201 -10.63 -2.12 18.04
C THR A 201 -11.89 -2.04 18.91
N GLY A 202 -12.78 -3.04 18.81
CA GLY A 202 -14.13 -2.98 19.37
C GLY A 202 -15.04 -1.96 18.70
N GLN A 203 -14.66 -1.42 17.54
CA GLN A 203 -15.40 -0.37 16.83
C GLN A 203 -15.78 -0.83 15.43
N ALA A 204 -17.09 -0.88 15.15
CA ALA A 204 -17.60 -1.23 13.81
C ALA A 204 -17.04 -0.32 12.70
N ALA A 205 -16.79 0.97 13.00
CA ALA A 205 -16.21 1.91 12.04
C ALA A 205 -14.81 1.51 11.58
N ALA A 206 -14.05 0.79 12.42
CA ALA A 206 -12.71 0.33 12.11
C ALA A 206 -12.72 -0.77 11.03
N GLY A 207 -13.81 -1.53 10.91
CA GLY A 207 -13.96 -2.51 9.83
C GLY A 207 -13.94 -1.88 8.45
N ARG A 208 -14.62 -0.74 8.30
CA ARG A 208 -14.56 0.02 7.05
C ARG A 208 -13.13 0.43 6.72
N PHE A 209 -12.36 0.90 7.70
CA PHE A 209 -10.96 1.25 7.50
C PHE A 209 -10.12 0.08 6.98
N GLY A 210 -10.26 -1.10 7.61
CA GLY A 210 -9.55 -2.32 7.20
C GLY A 210 -9.91 -2.79 5.79
N CYS A 211 -11.21 -2.82 5.49
CA CYS A 211 -11.72 -3.24 4.19
C CYS A 211 -11.25 -2.30 3.07
N GLU A 212 -11.42 -0.99 3.26
CA GLU A 212 -11.06 0.02 2.27
C GLU A 212 -9.55 0.07 2.03
N SER A 213 -8.74 -0.14 3.08
CA SER A 213 -7.27 -0.17 2.94
C SER A 213 -6.77 -1.24 1.98
N PHE A 214 -7.51 -2.36 1.85
CA PHE A 214 -7.22 -3.41 0.88
C PHE A 214 -7.93 -3.16 -0.46
N ARG A 215 -9.22 -2.79 -0.42
CA ARG A 215 -10.05 -2.57 -1.60
C ARG A 215 -9.47 -1.49 -2.52
N TYR A 216 -8.94 -0.40 -1.98
CA TYR A 216 -8.40 0.71 -2.77
C TYR A 216 -7.23 0.29 -3.67
N THR A 217 -6.47 -0.75 -3.29
CA THR A 217 -5.41 -1.29 -4.15
C THR A 217 -5.98 -1.85 -5.46
N PHE A 218 -7.18 -2.42 -5.42
CA PHE A 218 -7.78 -3.22 -6.50
C PHE A 218 -9.04 -2.63 -7.13
N ASN A 219 -9.53 -1.49 -6.65
CA ASN A 219 -10.80 -0.91 -7.08
C ASN A 219 -10.90 -0.64 -8.60
N LYS A 220 -9.75 -0.45 -9.28
CA LYS A 220 -9.66 -0.29 -10.73
C LYS A 220 -9.76 -1.64 -11.46
N ALA A 221 -9.02 -2.65 -11.01
CA ALA A 221 -9.07 -3.99 -11.59
C ALA A 221 -10.41 -4.70 -11.32
N CYS A 222 -11.00 -4.44 -10.17
CA CYS A 222 -12.23 -5.06 -9.69
C CYS A 222 -13.28 -3.99 -9.37
N PRO A 223 -13.95 -3.43 -10.39
CA PRO A 223 -15.02 -2.46 -10.17
C PRO A 223 -16.19 -3.13 -9.43
N GLY A 224 -16.81 -2.42 -8.49
CA GLY A 224 -17.98 -2.90 -7.75
C GLY A 224 -17.68 -3.59 -6.42
N LEU A 225 -16.41 -3.70 -6.00
CA LEU A 225 -16.06 -4.14 -4.64
C LEU A 225 -16.69 -3.21 -3.59
N GLN A 226 -17.16 -3.80 -2.48
CA GLN A 226 -17.88 -3.12 -1.41
C GLN A 226 -17.20 -3.25 -0.05
N CYS A 227 -17.29 -2.16 0.71
CA CYS A 227 -16.97 -1.95 2.10
C CYS A 227 -18.00 -0.92 2.62
#